data_AF-A0A8C5XYZ9-F1
#
_entry.id   AF-A0A8C5XYZ9-F1
#
_cell.length_a   1.000
_cell.length_b   1.000
_cell.length_c   1.000
_cell.angle_alpha   90.00
_cell.angle_beta   90.00
_cell.angle_gamma   90.00
#
_symmetry.space_group_name_H-M   'P 1'
#
loop_
_entity.id
_entity.type
_entity.pdbx_description
1 polymer ?
#
loop_
_entity_poly.entity_id
_entity_poly.type
_entity_poly.pdbx_seq_one_letter_code
_entity_poly.pdbx_strand_id
1 'polypeptide(L)'
;MFWIWVVEGVCLPLWRRMATWSLWGLLLWEVACAQVLSKVGDSVLLVAERPPGFQVREAIWRSLWPSEELLAMFFQGSLETLYHSRFLGRARLHSNLSLELGPLESGDSGNFSVLMVDTGGRAQTQTLQLKVYDAVPRPVVHVFIAVAGDAPPLTTCQVFLSCWAPNISDVTYSWRQEGTMDLGLEAHSLFTDGQVLSVSLGPGEKDVAYSCIVSNPVSWDVATVTPWESCRREAAPGKASYKDVLLVVVPVSLLLTLAGLFSAWHWGRYSGKKKDLCADRVAPETENPLV
;
A
#
# COMPACT_ATOMS: atom_id res chain seq x y z
N MET A 1 -28.53 46.24 -18.61
CA MET A 1 -28.24 45.24 -17.57
C MET A 1 -28.18 43.88 -18.28
N PHE A 2 -27.01 43.55 -18.86
CA PHE A 2 -26.81 42.30 -19.60
C PHE A 2 -26.16 41.31 -18.64
N TRP A 3 -26.90 40.25 -18.30
CA TRP A 3 -26.39 39.14 -17.51
C TRP A 3 -25.60 38.22 -18.44
N ILE A 4 -24.28 38.16 -18.28
CA ILE A 4 -23.43 37.16 -18.94
C ILE A 4 -23.60 35.88 -18.13
N TRP A 5 -24.26 34.89 -18.71
CA TRP A 5 -24.28 33.53 -18.18
C TRP A 5 -22.91 32.90 -18.44
N VAL A 6 -22.12 32.72 -17.37
CA VAL A 6 -20.92 31.88 -17.39
C VAL A 6 -21.40 30.44 -17.25
N VAL A 7 -21.21 29.62 -18.28
CA VAL A 7 -21.50 28.18 -18.24
C VAL A 7 -20.37 27.53 -17.44
N GLU A 8 -20.67 27.07 -16.22
CA GLU A 8 -19.75 26.26 -15.42
C GLU A 8 -19.49 24.93 -16.15
N GLY A 9 -18.27 24.78 -16.66
CA GLY A 9 -17.79 23.53 -17.25
C GLY A 9 -17.39 22.55 -16.15
N VAL A 10 -18.31 21.68 -15.73
CA VAL A 10 -18.01 20.53 -14.86
C VAL A 10 -17.44 19.39 -15.71
N CYS A 11 -16.24 18.92 -15.40
CA CYS A 11 -15.67 17.72 -16.02
C CYS A 11 -16.34 16.47 -15.46
N LEU A 12 -17.06 15.71 -16.31
CA LEU A 12 -17.59 14.40 -15.95
C LEU A 12 -16.62 13.28 -16.40
N PRO A 13 -16.39 12.25 -15.57
CA PRO A 13 -15.58 11.10 -15.94
C PRO A 13 -16.29 10.27 -17.03
N LEU A 14 -15.55 9.89 -18.07
CA LEU A 14 -15.99 9.04 -19.18
C LEU A 14 -16.26 7.60 -18.72
N TRP A 15 -17.35 7.35 -18.00
CA TRP A 15 -17.90 6.00 -17.90
C TRP A 15 -19.39 5.96 -17.64
N ARG A 16 -20.17 5.98 -18.73
CA ARG A 16 -21.31 5.07 -18.99
C ARG A 16 -21.94 5.42 -20.34
N ARG A 17 -21.58 4.66 -21.37
CA ARG A 17 -22.45 4.49 -22.53
C ARG A 17 -23.59 3.56 -22.12
N MET A 18 -24.81 4.08 -21.99
CA MET A 18 -26.02 3.30 -22.27
C MET A 18 -27.06 4.22 -22.89
N ALA A 19 -27.56 3.76 -24.03
CA ALA A 19 -28.39 4.49 -24.97
C ALA A 19 -29.81 4.72 -24.44
N THR A 20 -30.27 5.96 -24.51
CA THR A 20 -31.67 6.29 -24.82
C THR A 20 -31.67 7.52 -25.71
N TRP A 21 -32.10 7.35 -26.96
CA TRP A 21 -32.28 8.45 -27.91
C TRP A 21 -33.43 9.34 -27.43
N SER A 22 -33.10 10.55 -27.00
CA SER A 22 -34.06 11.64 -26.83
C SER A 22 -33.48 12.89 -27.48
N LEU A 23 -34.31 13.56 -28.28
CA LEU A 23 -34.02 14.75 -29.07
C LEU A 23 -33.72 15.96 -28.16
N TRP A 24 -32.50 16.02 -27.65
CA TRP A 24 -31.82 17.23 -27.19
C TRP A 24 -30.44 17.30 -27.86
N GLY A 25 -30.46 17.30 -29.19
CA GLY A 25 -29.30 17.64 -30.02
C GLY A 25 -29.13 19.15 -30.11
N LEU A 26 -28.75 19.80 -29.01
CA LEU A 26 -28.26 21.17 -29.01
C LEU A 26 -26.99 21.22 -28.14
N LEU A 27 -25.85 21.18 -28.82
CA LEU A 27 -24.58 21.80 -28.39
C LEU A 27 -24.10 21.44 -26.98
N LEU A 28 -23.88 20.15 -26.71
CA LEU A 28 -22.77 19.77 -25.83
C LEU A 28 -21.51 19.73 -26.70
N TRP A 29 -20.86 20.89 -26.83
CA TRP A 29 -19.45 20.91 -27.21
C TRP A 29 -18.73 20.13 -26.11
N GLU A 30 -18.25 18.91 -26.42
CA GLU A 30 -17.30 18.23 -25.55
C GLU A 30 -16.11 19.17 -25.40
N VAL A 31 -15.99 19.82 -24.24
CA VAL A 31 -14.77 20.53 -23.88
C VAL A 31 -13.74 19.44 -23.64
N ALA A 32 -12.92 19.15 -24.66
CA ALA A 32 -11.78 18.26 -24.52
C ALA A 32 -10.85 18.86 -23.45
N CYS A 33 -10.84 18.26 -22.27
CA CYS A 33 -9.94 18.64 -21.19
C CYS A 33 -8.61 17.93 -21.43
N ALA A 34 -7.54 18.70 -21.62
CA ALA A 34 -6.20 18.15 -21.74
C ALA A 34 -5.68 17.79 -20.33
N GLN A 35 -5.26 16.54 -20.16
CA GLN A 35 -4.70 16.06 -18.90
C GLN A 35 -3.19 16.31 -18.86
N VAL A 36 -2.71 16.85 -17.75
CA VAL A 36 -1.30 17.09 -17.48
C VAL A 36 -0.93 16.32 -16.21
N LEU A 37 0.05 15.42 -16.32
CA LEU A 37 0.50 14.58 -15.21
C LEU A 37 1.84 15.10 -14.71
N SER A 38 1.98 15.20 -13.38
CA SER A 38 3.24 15.63 -12.77
C SER A 38 3.45 14.97 -11.42
N LYS A 39 4.62 15.19 -10.83
CA LYS A 39 5.05 14.63 -9.55
C LYS A 39 5.18 15.72 -8.49
N VAL A 40 4.90 15.39 -7.23
CA VAL A 40 5.16 16.28 -6.09
C VAL A 40 6.64 16.72 -6.07
N GLY A 41 6.86 18.02 -5.85
CA GLY A 41 8.17 18.66 -5.83
C GLY A 41 8.66 19.17 -7.19
N ASP A 42 8.11 18.66 -8.31
CA ASP A 42 8.47 19.12 -9.65
C ASP A 42 7.75 20.43 -10.01
N SER A 43 8.11 21.02 -11.15
CA SER A 43 7.40 22.13 -11.78
C SER A 43 6.72 21.64 -13.07
N VAL A 44 5.53 22.17 -13.36
CA VAL A 44 4.78 21.85 -14.58
C VAL A 44 4.51 23.12 -15.40
N LEU A 45 4.49 22.98 -16.72
CA LEU A 45 4.08 24.05 -17.64
C LEU A 45 2.67 23.76 -18.18
N LEU A 46 1.71 24.57 -17.77
CA LEU A 46 0.36 24.58 -18.30
C LEU A 46 0.33 25.44 -19.56
N VAL A 47 0.25 24.79 -20.72
CA VAL A 47 0.38 25.45 -22.02
C VAL A 47 -0.91 26.14 -22.43
N ALA A 48 -0.82 27.44 -22.72
CA ALA A 48 -1.92 28.21 -23.30
C ALA A 48 -1.94 28.03 -24.83
N GLU A 49 -2.97 27.38 -25.36
CA GLU A 49 -3.15 27.13 -26.79
C GLU A 49 -3.87 28.30 -27.46
N ARG A 50 -3.10 29.12 -28.18
CA ARG A 50 -3.64 30.26 -28.94
C ARG A 50 -4.18 29.81 -30.30
N PRO A 51 -5.44 30.12 -30.65
CA PRO A 51 -5.95 29.84 -31.98
C PRO A 51 -5.21 30.63 -33.06
N PRO A 52 -5.15 30.11 -34.29
CA PRO A 52 -4.61 30.85 -35.42
C PRO A 52 -5.33 32.18 -35.61
N GLY A 53 -4.57 33.26 -35.76
CA GLY A 53 -5.11 34.61 -35.97
C GLY A 53 -5.75 35.26 -34.73
N PHE A 54 -5.59 34.68 -33.54
CA PHE A 54 -6.11 35.23 -32.29
C PHE A 54 -5.10 36.20 -31.65
N GLN A 55 -5.36 37.50 -31.80
CA GLN A 55 -4.51 38.57 -31.25
C GLN A 55 -4.88 38.84 -29.79
N VAL A 56 -4.22 38.14 -28.87
CA VAL A 56 -4.53 38.22 -27.44
C VAL A 56 -4.28 39.63 -26.91
N ARG A 57 -5.33 40.22 -26.34
CA ARG A 57 -5.30 41.48 -25.61
C ARG A 57 -5.17 41.24 -24.11
N GLU A 58 -5.87 40.22 -23.60
CA GLU A 58 -5.95 39.90 -22.18
C GLU A 58 -5.92 38.37 -22.01
N ALA A 59 -5.23 37.87 -20.98
CA ALA A 59 -5.27 36.47 -20.61
C ALA A 59 -5.36 36.32 -19.09
N ILE A 60 -6.16 35.39 -18.58
CA ILE A 60 -6.45 35.24 -17.15
C ILE A 60 -6.37 33.76 -16.81
N TRP A 61 -5.45 33.38 -15.93
CA TRP A 61 -5.30 32.03 -15.40
C TRP A 61 -6.02 31.87 -14.07
N ARG A 62 -6.84 30.82 -13.96
CA ARG A 62 -7.56 30.48 -12.74
C ARG A 62 -7.38 29.02 -12.37
N SER A 63 -7.33 28.75 -11.06
CA SER A 63 -7.70 27.46 -10.50
C SER A 63 -9.22 27.45 -10.43
N LEU A 64 -9.86 26.37 -10.86
CA LEU A 64 -11.30 26.18 -10.78
C LEU A 64 -11.69 25.21 -9.65
N TRP A 65 -10.76 24.33 -9.25
CA TRP A 65 -10.99 23.31 -8.23
C TRP A 65 -9.68 23.01 -7.50
N PRO A 66 -9.67 22.84 -6.16
CA PRO A 66 -10.83 22.77 -5.25
C PRO A 66 -11.44 24.12 -4.88
N SER A 67 -10.75 25.23 -5.15
CA SER A 67 -11.21 26.60 -4.95
C SER A 67 -10.97 27.43 -6.22
N GLU A 68 -11.90 28.35 -6.51
CA GLU A 68 -11.68 29.34 -7.58
C GLU A 68 -10.69 30.40 -7.09
N GLU A 69 -9.50 30.44 -7.71
CA GLU A 69 -8.44 31.37 -7.36
C GLU A 69 -7.79 31.93 -8.62
N LEU A 70 -7.47 33.23 -8.62
CA LEU A 70 -6.70 33.86 -9.69
C LEU A 70 -5.20 33.56 -9.49
N LEU A 71 -4.53 33.05 -10.52
CA LEU A 71 -3.11 32.71 -10.46
C LEU A 71 -2.24 33.75 -11.16
N ALA A 72 -2.65 34.17 -12.35
CA ALA A 72 -1.88 35.10 -13.17
C ALA A 72 -2.78 35.80 -14.19
N MET A 73 -2.37 36.98 -14.65
CA MET A 73 -2.99 37.60 -15.81
C MET A 73 -1.97 38.33 -16.69
N PHE A 74 -2.28 38.39 -17.98
CA PHE A 74 -1.68 39.29 -18.94
C PHE A 74 -2.67 40.39 -19.25
N PHE A 75 -2.30 41.63 -18.97
CA PHE A 75 -3.16 42.79 -19.20
C PHE A 75 -2.33 44.03 -19.49
N GLN A 76 -2.75 44.84 -20.48
CA GLN A 76 -2.05 46.06 -20.90
C GLN A 76 -0.54 45.86 -21.18
N GLY A 77 -0.15 44.68 -21.68
CA GLY A 77 1.26 44.36 -21.96
C GLY A 77 2.09 43.95 -20.74
N SER A 78 1.48 43.91 -19.54
CA SER A 78 2.11 43.46 -18.30
C SER A 78 1.74 42.01 -17.99
N LEU A 79 2.67 41.27 -17.38
CA LEU A 79 2.46 39.93 -16.82
C LEU A 79 2.39 40.08 -15.29
N GLU A 80 1.25 39.73 -14.71
CA GLU A 80 1.02 39.82 -13.27
C GLU A 80 0.76 38.44 -12.67
N THR A 81 1.42 38.13 -11.55
CA THR A 81 1.31 36.84 -10.83
C THR A 81 1.13 37.01 -9.32
N LEU A 82 1.05 38.25 -8.83
CA LEU A 82 1.02 38.58 -7.41
C LEU A 82 -0.43 38.67 -6.90
N TYR A 83 -1.13 37.55 -6.94
CA TYR A 83 -2.46 37.41 -6.35
C TYR A 83 -2.38 36.69 -5.01
N HIS A 84 -3.26 37.07 -4.08
CA HIS A 84 -3.36 36.37 -2.81
C HIS A 84 -4.06 35.02 -3.01
N SER A 85 -3.28 34.03 -3.42
CA SER A 85 -3.70 32.64 -3.69
C SER A 85 -2.75 31.67 -3.00
N ARG A 86 -3.15 30.39 -2.91
CA ARG A 86 -2.28 29.33 -2.35
C ARG A 86 -1.06 29.00 -3.24
N PHE A 87 -1.01 29.58 -4.43
CA PHE A 87 0.06 29.41 -5.41
C PHE A 87 1.03 30.61 -5.45
N LEU A 88 0.84 31.60 -4.57
CA LEU A 88 1.70 32.77 -4.50
C LEU A 88 3.17 32.37 -4.31
N GLY A 89 4.04 32.88 -5.18
CA GLY A 89 5.48 32.55 -5.20
C GLY A 89 5.84 31.24 -5.91
N ARG A 90 4.84 30.44 -6.32
CA ARG A 90 5.01 29.18 -7.07
C ARG A 90 4.50 29.25 -8.51
N ALA A 91 3.69 30.27 -8.82
CA ALA A 91 3.14 30.50 -10.16
C ALA A 91 3.94 31.57 -10.92
N ARG A 92 4.29 31.28 -12.18
CA ARG A 92 5.00 32.19 -13.08
C ARG A 92 4.36 32.17 -14.46
N LEU A 93 3.92 33.35 -14.92
CA LEU A 93 3.37 33.53 -16.26
C LEU A 93 4.49 33.86 -17.25
N HIS A 94 4.56 33.10 -18.34
CA HIS A 94 5.54 33.30 -19.41
C HIS A 94 5.00 34.22 -20.51
N SER A 95 5.90 34.74 -21.35
CA SER A 95 5.55 35.64 -22.47
C SER A 95 4.67 34.99 -23.53
N ASN A 96 4.67 33.66 -23.62
CA ASN A 96 3.77 32.89 -24.47
C ASN A 96 2.40 32.63 -23.82
N LEU A 97 2.12 33.26 -22.68
CA LEU A 97 0.91 33.12 -21.86
C LEU A 97 0.74 31.77 -21.16
N SER A 98 1.73 30.88 -21.25
CA SER A 98 1.72 29.61 -20.52
C SER A 98 2.10 29.84 -19.06
N LEU A 99 1.52 29.05 -18.16
CA LEU A 99 1.72 29.17 -16.72
C LEU A 99 2.64 28.05 -16.24
N GLU A 100 3.78 28.42 -15.68
CA GLU A 100 4.63 27.51 -14.93
C GLU A 100 4.17 27.50 -13.46
N LEU A 101 4.00 26.31 -12.90
CA LEU A 101 3.57 26.11 -11.53
C LEU A 101 4.50 25.11 -10.83
N GLY A 102 5.16 25.54 -9.75
CA GLY A 102 6.00 24.67 -8.93
C GLY A 102 6.75 25.41 -7.81
N PRO A 103 7.27 24.69 -6.81
CA PRO A 103 7.21 23.24 -6.64
C PRO A 103 5.79 22.76 -6.32
N LEU A 104 5.39 21.64 -6.92
CA LEU A 104 4.04 21.09 -6.80
C LEU A 104 3.81 20.35 -5.48
N GLU A 105 2.59 20.46 -4.97
CA GLU A 105 2.07 19.73 -3.83
C GLU A 105 0.95 18.79 -4.29
N SER A 106 0.65 17.73 -3.53
CA SER A 106 -0.41 16.78 -3.89
C SER A 106 -1.80 17.45 -4.01
N GLY A 107 -2.04 18.46 -3.16
CA GLY A 107 -3.23 19.31 -3.19
C GLY A 107 -3.32 20.28 -4.37
N ASP A 108 -2.29 20.40 -5.22
CA ASP A 108 -2.33 21.18 -6.45
C ASP A 108 -3.08 20.47 -7.59
N SER A 109 -3.43 19.20 -7.41
CA SER A 109 -4.29 18.47 -8.33
C SER A 109 -5.64 19.16 -8.47
N GLY A 110 -6.06 19.42 -9.71
CA GLY A 110 -7.30 20.15 -9.97
C GLY A 110 -7.43 20.62 -11.40
N ASN A 111 -8.46 21.42 -11.62
CA ASN A 111 -8.75 22.00 -12.92
C ASN A 111 -8.24 23.43 -12.97
N PHE A 112 -7.49 23.76 -14.01
CA PHE A 112 -7.01 25.09 -14.29
C PHE A 112 -7.62 25.57 -15.59
N SER A 113 -7.88 26.87 -15.71
CA SER A 113 -8.34 27.46 -16.96
C SER A 113 -7.54 28.70 -17.31
N VAL A 114 -7.44 28.95 -18.61
CA VAL A 114 -6.98 30.20 -19.16
C VAL A 114 -8.08 30.79 -20.04
N LEU A 115 -8.57 31.97 -19.65
CA LEU A 115 -9.46 32.79 -20.45
C LEU A 115 -8.62 33.79 -21.24
N MET A 116 -8.69 33.75 -22.55
CA MET A 116 -8.05 34.73 -23.44
C MET A 116 -9.09 35.57 -24.15
N VAL A 117 -8.87 36.87 -24.19
CA VAL A 117 -9.71 37.84 -24.91
C VAL A 117 -8.86 38.50 -25.99
N ASP A 118 -9.36 38.52 -27.22
CA ASP A 118 -8.67 39.18 -28.33
C ASP A 118 -8.99 40.68 -28.42
N THR A 119 -8.28 41.38 -29.29
CA THR A 119 -8.51 42.82 -29.55
C THR A 119 -9.89 43.12 -30.13
N GLY A 120 -10.56 42.13 -30.72
CA GLY A 120 -11.93 42.23 -31.24
C GLY A 120 -13.01 41.91 -30.21
N GLY A 121 -12.64 41.58 -28.97
CA GLY A 121 -13.55 41.23 -27.88
C GLY A 121 -14.04 39.78 -27.89
N ARG A 122 -13.49 38.92 -28.75
CA ARG A 122 -13.79 37.48 -28.74
C ARG A 122 -13.06 36.84 -27.57
N ALA A 123 -13.80 36.05 -26.79
CA ALA A 123 -13.28 35.31 -25.65
C ALA A 123 -13.16 33.82 -25.99
N GLN A 124 -12.10 33.20 -25.49
CA GLN A 124 -11.90 31.76 -25.56
C GLN A 124 -11.35 31.26 -24.22
N THR A 125 -11.89 30.14 -23.75
CA THR A 125 -11.42 29.47 -22.55
C THR A 125 -10.84 28.11 -22.92
N GLN A 126 -9.66 27.80 -22.37
CA GLN A 126 -9.08 26.46 -22.37
C GLN A 126 -9.05 25.96 -20.93
N THR A 127 -9.41 24.69 -20.73
CA THR A 127 -9.36 24.02 -19.42
C THR A 127 -8.37 22.87 -19.47
N LEU A 128 -7.55 22.76 -18.42
CA LEU A 128 -6.51 21.74 -18.25
C LEU A 128 -6.73 21.05 -16.90
N GLN A 129 -6.58 19.72 -16.86
CA GLN A 129 -6.64 18.96 -15.62
C GLN A 129 -5.23 18.56 -15.20
N LEU A 130 -4.75 19.14 -14.10
CA LEU A 130 -3.49 18.76 -13.49
C LEU A 130 -3.75 17.63 -12.48
N LYS A 131 -3.08 16.49 -12.65
CA LYS A 131 -3.02 15.42 -11.63
C LYS A 131 -1.59 15.29 -11.16
N VAL A 132 -1.38 15.57 -9.87
CA VAL A 132 -0.09 15.47 -9.19
C VAL A 132 -0.04 14.15 -8.44
N TYR A 133 0.99 13.36 -8.68
CA TYR A 133 1.24 12.09 -8.01
C TYR A 133 2.39 12.20 -7.01
N ASP A 134 2.25 11.50 -5.89
CA ASP A 134 3.37 11.23 -5.01
C ASP A 134 4.37 10.28 -5.68
N ALA A 135 5.64 10.36 -5.28
CA ALA A 135 6.65 9.40 -5.69
C ALA A 135 6.28 8.01 -5.17
N VAL A 136 6.27 6.99 -6.03
CA VAL A 136 6.09 5.61 -5.56
C VAL A 136 7.24 5.26 -4.61
N PRO A 137 6.94 4.90 -3.34
CA PRO A 137 7.95 4.42 -2.42
C PRO A 137 8.31 2.98 -2.71
N ARG A 138 9.47 2.54 -2.23
CA ARG A 138 9.92 1.16 -2.38
C ARG A 138 8.90 0.19 -1.78
N PRO A 139 8.36 -0.76 -2.57
CA PRO A 139 7.37 -1.69 -2.08
C PRO A 139 7.97 -2.71 -1.11
N VAL A 140 7.11 -3.33 -0.32
CA VAL A 140 7.43 -4.42 0.59
C VAL A 140 6.72 -5.68 0.11
N VAL A 141 7.46 -6.79 0.08
CA VAL A 141 6.93 -8.10 -0.30
C VAL A 141 6.94 -9.02 0.91
N HIS A 142 5.78 -9.54 1.27
CA HIS A 142 5.59 -10.58 2.27
C HIS A 142 5.45 -11.94 1.59
N VAL A 143 6.15 -12.94 2.15
CA VAL A 143 6.16 -14.31 1.65
C VAL A 143 5.36 -15.19 2.60
N PHE A 144 4.30 -15.82 2.10
CA PHE A 144 3.45 -16.74 2.86
C PHE A 144 3.51 -18.13 2.23
N ILE A 145 3.60 -19.17 3.06
CA ILE A 145 3.67 -20.56 2.62
C ILE A 145 2.36 -21.25 2.96
N ALA A 146 1.82 -22.00 2.01
CA ALA A 146 0.68 -22.86 2.29
C ALA A 146 1.15 -24.04 3.15
N VAL A 147 0.66 -24.12 4.39
CA VAL A 147 0.90 -25.28 5.25
C VAL A 147 -0.03 -26.40 4.79
N ALA A 148 0.55 -27.47 4.27
CA ALA A 148 -0.17 -28.72 4.11
C ALA A 148 -0.43 -29.30 5.50
N GLY A 149 -1.68 -29.60 5.84
CA GLY A 149 -2.05 -30.28 7.09
C GLY A 149 -1.54 -31.72 7.12
N ASP A 150 -2.37 -32.69 7.53
CA ASP A 150 -2.02 -34.12 7.55
C ASP A 150 -1.87 -34.76 6.14
N ALA A 151 -1.69 -33.95 5.10
CA ALA A 151 -1.47 -34.40 3.74
C ALA A 151 -0.01 -34.88 3.55
N PRO A 152 0.24 -35.83 2.64
CA PRO A 152 1.60 -36.24 2.31
C PRO A 152 2.42 -35.03 1.86
N PRO A 153 3.75 -35.01 2.13
CA PRO A 153 4.59 -33.87 1.78
C PRO A 153 4.49 -33.58 0.29
N LEU A 154 4.05 -32.37 -0.06
CA LEU A 154 3.97 -31.97 -1.46
C LEU A 154 5.39 -31.96 -2.04
N THR A 155 5.51 -32.44 -3.29
CA THR A 155 6.75 -32.34 -4.06
C THR A 155 7.11 -30.89 -4.42
N THR A 156 6.12 -30.00 -4.35
CA THR A 156 6.24 -28.56 -4.62
C THR A 156 5.78 -27.75 -3.41
N CYS A 157 6.39 -26.58 -3.21
CA CYS A 157 6.04 -25.63 -2.17
C CYS A 157 5.11 -24.55 -2.75
N GLN A 158 3.87 -24.49 -2.28
CA GLN A 158 2.95 -23.44 -2.68
C GLN A 158 3.23 -22.16 -1.86
N VAL A 159 3.50 -21.07 -2.56
CA VAL A 159 3.86 -19.77 -1.99
C VAL A 159 2.92 -18.67 -2.48
N PHE A 160 2.51 -17.79 -1.57
CA PHE A 160 1.80 -16.56 -1.87
C PHE A 160 2.70 -15.36 -1.56
N LEU A 161 2.95 -14.53 -2.56
CA LEU A 161 3.73 -13.31 -2.45
C LEU A 161 2.78 -12.13 -2.42
N SER A 162 2.73 -11.39 -1.31
CA SER A 162 1.89 -10.20 -1.17
C SER A 162 2.74 -8.95 -1.23
N CYS A 163 2.46 -8.07 -2.17
CA CYS A 163 3.16 -6.82 -2.36
C CYS A 163 2.32 -5.63 -1.94
N TRP A 164 2.94 -4.69 -1.24
CA TRP A 164 2.30 -3.47 -0.77
C TRP A 164 3.25 -2.28 -0.81
N ALA A 165 2.74 -1.11 -1.20
CA ALA A 165 3.47 0.15 -1.15
C ALA A 165 2.93 1.07 -0.03
N PRO A 166 3.79 1.58 0.86
CA PRO A 166 3.37 2.39 2.00
C PRO A 166 2.80 3.75 1.62
N ASN A 167 1.71 4.15 2.29
CA ASN A 167 1.17 5.52 2.27
C ASN A 167 0.88 6.08 0.86
N ILE A 168 0.55 5.23 -0.12
CA ILE A 168 0.23 5.66 -1.47
C ILE A 168 -1.03 4.95 -1.98
N SER A 169 -1.88 5.71 -2.67
CA SER A 169 -3.06 5.23 -3.41
C SER A 169 -2.88 5.54 -4.90
N ASP A 170 -3.80 5.08 -5.76
CA ASP A 170 -3.73 5.29 -7.22
C ASP A 170 -2.45 4.70 -7.88
N VAL A 171 -2.07 3.48 -7.48
CA VAL A 171 -0.94 2.73 -8.05
C VAL A 171 -1.41 1.42 -8.69
N THR A 172 -0.61 0.91 -9.63
CA THR A 172 -0.80 -0.38 -10.27
C THR A 172 0.29 -1.35 -9.81
N TYR A 173 -0.09 -2.59 -9.53
CA TYR A 173 0.81 -3.67 -9.15
C TYR A 173 1.02 -4.61 -10.34
N SER A 174 2.27 -5.01 -10.54
CA SER A 174 2.61 -6.05 -11.53
C SER A 174 3.76 -6.91 -11.01
N TRP A 175 3.84 -8.13 -11.50
CA TRP A 175 4.87 -9.09 -11.11
C TRP A 175 5.67 -9.54 -12.31
N ARG A 176 6.97 -9.74 -12.08
CA ARG A 176 7.87 -10.40 -13.03
C ARG A 176 8.66 -11.49 -12.32
N GLN A 177 8.91 -12.59 -13.03
CA GLN A 177 9.93 -13.56 -12.64
C GLN A 177 11.26 -13.14 -13.25
N GLU A 178 12.31 -13.09 -12.44
CA GLU A 178 13.63 -12.67 -12.89
C GLU A 178 14.26 -13.75 -13.80
N GLY A 179 14.85 -13.33 -14.93
CA GLY A 179 15.47 -14.24 -15.91
C GLY A 179 14.56 -14.74 -17.04
N THR A 180 13.25 -14.47 -16.98
CA THR A 180 12.31 -14.72 -18.08
C THR A 180 12.00 -13.41 -18.80
N MET A 181 12.37 -13.31 -20.09
CA MET A 181 12.31 -12.03 -20.82
C MET A 181 10.89 -11.60 -21.24
N ASP A 182 9.87 -12.47 -21.23
CA ASP A 182 8.61 -12.10 -21.89
C ASP A 182 7.33 -12.88 -21.52
N LEU A 183 7.29 -13.53 -20.34
CA LEU A 183 6.03 -14.09 -19.84
C LEU A 183 5.66 -13.32 -18.58
N GLY A 184 4.86 -12.26 -18.77
CA GLY A 184 4.07 -11.72 -17.67
C GLY A 184 3.35 -12.88 -16.99
N LEU A 185 3.41 -12.93 -15.65
CA LEU A 185 2.79 -14.05 -14.95
C LEU A 185 1.30 -14.10 -15.27
N GLU A 186 0.83 -15.32 -15.51
CA GLU A 186 -0.53 -15.57 -15.95
C GLU A 186 -1.56 -14.94 -15.00
N ALA A 187 -2.59 -14.30 -15.56
CA ALA A 187 -3.59 -13.58 -14.77
C ALA A 187 -4.28 -14.44 -13.71
N HIS A 188 -4.37 -15.76 -13.92
CA HIS A 188 -4.95 -16.71 -12.96
C HIS A 188 -4.07 -16.95 -11.71
N SER A 189 -2.80 -16.56 -11.75
CA SER A 189 -1.88 -16.62 -10.61
C SER A 189 -1.91 -15.33 -9.77
N LEU A 190 -2.57 -14.28 -10.28
CA LEU A 190 -2.66 -12.96 -9.67
C LEU A 190 -4.02 -12.79 -8.97
N PHE A 191 -3.98 -12.21 -7.78
CA PHE A 191 -5.15 -11.91 -6.95
C PHE A 191 -5.09 -10.46 -6.48
N THR A 192 -6.26 -9.92 -6.11
CA THR A 192 -6.38 -8.56 -5.56
C THR A 192 -5.72 -7.51 -6.45
N ASP A 193 -6.18 -7.41 -7.71
CA ASP A 193 -5.67 -6.46 -8.72
C ASP A 193 -4.14 -6.52 -8.92
N GLY A 194 -3.56 -7.73 -8.81
CA GLY A 194 -2.13 -7.97 -8.99
C GLY A 194 -1.28 -7.79 -7.72
N GLN A 195 -1.88 -7.46 -6.57
CA GLN A 195 -1.13 -7.33 -5.31
C GLN A 195 -0.59 -8.66 -4.78
N VAL A 196 -1.29 -9.76 -5.03
CA VAL A 196 -0.90 -11.08 -4.54
C VAL A 196 -0.62 -12.02 -5.70
N LEU A 197 0.53 -12.67 -5.66
CA LEU A 197 0.97 -13.66 -6.63
C LEU A 197 1.07 -15.05 -5.98
N SER A 198 0.46 -16.06 -6.61
CA SER A 198 0.53 -17.47 -6.19
C SER A 198 1.46 -18.26 -7.11
N VAL A 199 2.47 -18.93 -6.54
CA VAL A 199 3.45 -19.74 -7.28
C VAL A 199 3.66 -21.09 -6.60
N SER A 200 3.98 -22.11 -7.39
CA SER A 200 4.35 -23.44 -6.90
C SER A 200 5.81 -23.70 -7.23
N LEU A 201 6.65 -23.87 -6.22
CA LEU A 201 8.11 -23.97 -6.39
C LEU A 201 8.58 -25.40 -6.18
N GLY A 202 9.33 -25.93 -7.14
CA GLY A 202 10.00 -27.23 -7.03
C GLY A 202 11.42 -27.14 -6.46
N PRO A 203 12.04 -28.26 -6.05
CA PRO A 203 13.41 -28.31 -5.53
C PRO A 203 14.51 -27.74 -6.44
N GLY A 204 14.25 -27.64 -7.74
CA GLY A 204 15.17 -27.06 -8.73
C GLY A 204 15.10 -25.53 -8.84
N GLU A 205 14.10 -24.89 -8.24
CA GLU A 205 13.81 -23.46 -8.41
C GLU A 205 14.34 -22.61 -7.26
N LYS A 206 15.50 -22.98 -6.72
CA LYS A 206 16.04 -22.38 -5.49
C LYS A 206 16.43 -20.92 -5.63
N ASP A 207 16.91 -20.57 -6.82
CA ASP A 207 17.44 -19.25 -7.14
C ASP A 207 16.42 -18.39 -7.92
N VAL A 208 15.19 -18.88 -8.09
CA VAL A 208 14.13 -18.13 -8.78
C VAL A 208 13.70 -16.96 -7.91
N ALA A 209 13.81 -15.76 -8.48
CA ALA A 209 13.41 -14.52 -7.86
C ALA A 209 12.17 -13.94 -8.54
N TYR A 210 11.31 -13.32 -7.74
CA TYR A 210 10.14 -12.60 -8.21
C TYR A 210 10.25 -11.14 -7.81
N SER A 211 10.00 -10.25 -8.75
CA SER A 211 9.98 -8.81 -8.52
C SER A 211 8.56 -8.28 -8.61
N CYS A 212 8.09 -7.64 -7.55
CA CYS A 212 6.90 -6.82 -7.57
C CYS A 212 7.28 -5.42 -8.04
N ILE A 213 6.61 -4.92 -9.07
CA ILE A 213 6.73 -3.56 -9.58
C ILE A 213 5.45 -2.82 -9.20
N VAL A 214 5.61 -1.70 -8.50
CA VAL A 214 4.52 -0.77 -8.19
C VAL A 214 4.76 0.51 -8.97
N SER A 215 3.74 0.99 -9.67
CA SER A 215 3.87 2.16 -10.53
C SER A 215 2.65 3.06 -10.49
N ASN A 216 2.88 4.36 -10.67
CA ASN A 216 1.88 5.32 -11.11
C ASN A 216 2.36 5.94 -12.44
N PRO A 217 1.58 6.82 -13.10
CA PRO A 217 1.94 7.34 -14.42
C PRO A 217 3.25 8.12 -14.51
N VAL A 218 3.83 8.56 -13.39
CA VAL A 218 5.04 9.41 -13.35
C VAL A 218 6.23 8.77 -12.63
N SER A 219 6.03 7.67 -11.89
CA SER A 219 7.08 7.02 -11.10
C SER A 219 6.76 5.55 -10.84
N TRP A 220 7.81 4.77 -10.56
CA TRP A 220 7.70 3.36 -10.23
C TRP A 220 8.85 2.93 -9.32
N ASP A 221 8.65 1.87 -8.56
CA ASP A 221 9.68 1.22 -7.75
C ASP A 221 9.43 -0.29 -7.69
N VAL A 222 10.43 -1.04 -7.25
CA VAL A 222 10.50 -2.50 -7.32
C VAL A 222 11.05 -3.12 -6.05
N ALA A 223 10.49 -4.28 -5.68
CA ALA A 223 11.04 -5.14 -4.64
C ALA A 223 11.11 -6.58 -5.13
N THR A 224 12.27 -7.17 -4.94
CA THR A 224 12.59 -8.53 -5.40
C THR A 224 12.78 -9.46 -4.21
N VAL A 225 12.23 -10.66 -4.31
CA VAL A 225 12.35 -11.72 -3.29
C VAL A 225 12.66 -13.06 -3.93
N THR A 226 13.41 -13.89 -3.20
CA THR A 226 13.68 -15.29 -3.54
C THR A 226 12.96 -16.17 -2.50
N PRO A 227 11.74 -16.63 -2.78
CA PRO A 227 10.89 -17.27 -1.76
C PRO A 227 11.33 -18.67 -1.31
N TRP A 228 12.24 -19.33 -2.04
CA TRP A 228 12.63 -20.72 -1.76
C TRP A 228 13.16 -20.95 -0.34
N GLU A 229 13.85 -19.97 0.24
CA GLU A 229 14.39 -20.11 1.60
C GLU A 229 13.31 -20.24 2.67
N SER A 230 12.16 -19.61 2.46
CA SER A 230 11.01 -19.75 3.35
C SER A 230 10.49 -21.19 3.29
N CYS A 231 10.40 -21.80 2.10
CA CYS A 231 9.94 -23.18 1.93
C CYS A 231 10.82 -24.17 2.70
N ARG A 232 12.13 -23.92 2.76
CA ARG A 232 13.08 -24.75 3.53
C ARG A 232 12.84 -24.65 5.05
N ARG A 233 12.49 -23.47 5.57
CA ARG A 233 12.31 -23.27 7.02
C ARG A 233 11.05 -23.95 7.55
N GLU A 234 9.94 -23.90 6.82
CA GLU A 234 8.72 -24.62 7.20
C GLU A 234 8.88 -26.15 7.07
N ALA A 235 9.65 -26.61 6.08
CA ALA A 235 9.93 -28.03 5.86
C ALA A 235 10.90 -28.63 6.88
N ALA A 236 11.49 -27.83 7.78
CA ALA A 236 12.18 -28.33 8.95
C ALA A 236 11.12 -28.57 10.04
N PRO A 237 10.56 -29.78 10.18
CA PRO A 237 9.66 -30.05 11.28
C PRO A 237 10.43 -29.76 12.55
N GLY A 238 9.82 -28.99 13.46
CA GLY A 238 10.23 -28.89 14.86
C GLY A 238 10.11 -30.27 15.53
N LYS A 239 10.94 -31.22 15.11
CA LYS A 239 11.17 -32.46 15.79
C LYS A 239 12.09 -32.11 16.94
N ALA A 240 11.52 -31.63 18.04
CA ALA A 240 12.07 -32.04 19.33
C ALA A 240 12.03 -33.57 19.27
N SER A 241 13.17 -34.16 18.92
CA SER A 241 13.27 -35.60 18.70
C SER A 241 12.79 -36.25 19.98
N TYR A 242 11.90 -37.24 19.91
CA TYR A 242 11.49 -37.96 21.12
C TYR A 242 12.73 -38.51 21.88
N LYS A 243 13.84 -38.71 21.16
CA LYS A 243 15.16 -39.05 21.71
C LYS A 243 15.74 -37.97 22.62
N ASP A 244 15.53 -36.69 22.33
CA ASP A 244 15.99 -35.57 23.16
C ASP A 244 15.15 -35.45 24.44
N VAL A 245 13.84 -35.68 24.34
CA VAL A 245 12.96 -35.74 25.52
C VAL A 245 13.30 -36.96 26.38
N LEU A 246 13.57 -38.12 25.77
CA LEU A 246 13.97 -39.34 26.48
C LEU A 246 15.32 -39.18 27.19
N LEU A 247 16.27 -38.47 26.56
CA LEU A 247 17.58 -38.15 27.14
C LEU A 247 17.50 -37.28 28.40
N VAL A 248 16.44 -36.49 28.57
CA VAL A 248 16.25 -35.64 29.76
C VAL A 248 15.37 -36.33 30.80
N VAL A 249 14.28 -36.99 30.38
CA VAL A 249 13.30 -37.58 31.31
C VAL A 249 13.87 -38.81 32.04
N VAL A 250 14.65 -39.65 31.36
CA VAL A 250 15.20 -40.88 31.96
C VAL A 250 16.20 -40.58 33.08
N PRO A 251 17.21 -39.70 32.92
CA PRO A 251 18.13 -39.36 34.00
C PRO A 251 17.43 -38.68 35.18
N VAL A 252 16.47 -37.79 34.92
CA VAL A 252 15.73 -37.08 35.98
C VAL A 252 14.87 -38.06 36.79
N SER A 253 14.17 -38.98 36.13
CA SER A 253 13.40 -40.02 36.82
C SER A 253 14.29 -40.95 37.66
N LEU A 254 15.46 -41.32 37.14
CA LEU A 254 16.43 -42.13 37.87
C LEU A 254 16.99 -41.40 39.11
N LEU A 255 17.29 -40.11 38.99
CA LEU A 255 17.75 -39.29 40.12
C LEU A 255 16.67 -39.18 41.22
N LEU A 256 15.41 -38.97 40.84
CA LEU A 256 14.30 -38.86 41.79
C LEU A 256 14.05 -40.17 42.54
N THR A 257 14.11 -41.30 41.83
CA THR A 257 13.96 -42.63 42.46
C THR A 257 15.11 -42.93 43.43
N LEU A 258 16.36 -42.64 43.06
CA LEU A 258 17.51 -42.79 43.94
C LEU A 258 17.42 -41.88 45.18
N ALA A 259 17.01 -40.62 45.02
CA ALA A 259 16.80 -39.69 46.13
C ALA A 259 15.68 -40.18 47.08
N GLY A 260 14.59 -40.72 46.53
CA GLY A 260 13.51 -41.31 47.31
C GLY A 260 13.97 -42.52 48.14
N LEU A 261 14.72 -43.44 47.52
CA LEU A 261 15.29 -44.61 48.20
C LEU A 261 16.29 -44.21 49.30
N PHE A 262 17.13 -43.21 49.03
CA PHE A 262 18.07 -42.68 50.02
C PHE A 262 17.36 -42.04 51.21
N SER A 263 16.30 -41.27 50.94
CA SER A 263 15.46 -40.64 51.97
C SER A 263 14.75 -41.69 52.83
N ALA A 264 14.19 -42.74 52.21
CA ALA A 264 13.55 -43.85 52.91
C ALA A 264 14.55 -44.65 53.77
N TRP A 265 15.76 -44.90 53.27
CA TRP A 265 16.84 -45.53 54.04
C TRP A 265 17.22 -44.70 55.26
N HIS A 266 17.41 -43.39 55.08
CA HIS A 266 17.74 -42.48 56.17
C HIS A 266 16.61 -42.40 57.21
N TRP A 267 15.35 -42.38 56.78
CA TRP A 267 14.20 -42.39 57.68
C TRP A 267 14.08 -43.71 58.46
N GLY A 268 14.33 -44.85 57.80
CA GLY A 268 14.39 -46.16 58.44
C GLY A 268 15.49 -46.26 59.50
N ARG A 269 16.65 -45.65 59.25
CA ARG A 269 17.74 -45.54 60.24
C ARG A 269 17.47 -44.53 61.36
N TYR A 270 16.71 -43.46 61.09
CA TYR A 270 16.37 -42.45 62.11
C TYR A 270 15.27 -42.95 63.07
N SER A 271 14.29 -43.70 62.57
CA SER A 271 13.22 -44.32 63.36
C SER A 271 13.73 -45.43 64.30
N GLY A 272 14.80 -46.13 63.91
CA GLY A 272 15.47 -47.15 64.75
C GLY A 272 16.19 -46.60 65.99
N LYS A 273 16.31 -45.28 66.16
CA LYS A 273 16.94 -44.64 67.33
C LYS A 273 15.96 -43.97 68.30
N LYS A 274 14.65 -43.99 68.02
CA LYS A 274 13.63 -43.31 68.85
C LYS A 274 12.57 -44.27 69.39
N LYS A 275 13.01 -45.40 69.95
CA LYS A 275 12.20 -46.29 70.79
C LYS A 275 13.00 -46.66 72.05
N ASP A 276 13.29 -45.67 72.87
CA ASP A 276 13.55 -45.84 74.30
C ASP A 276 13.21 -44.50 74.99
N LEU A 277 12.53 -44.60 76.13
CA LEU A 277 12.09 -43.56 77.07
C LEU A 277 10.62 -43.07 77.00
N CYS A 278 9.90 -43.62 77.99
CA CYS A 278 8.77 -43.08 78.73
C CYS A 278 7.35 -43.33 78.20
N ALA A 279 6.87 -44.52 78.56
CA ALA A 279 5.60 -44.65 79.26
C ALA A 279 5.66 -43.86 80.60
N ASP A 280 4.64 -43.06 80.92
CA ASP A 280 3.88 -43.19 82.17
C ASP A 280 2.57 -42.37 82.11
N ARG A 281 1.49 -43.01 82.59
CA ARG A 281 0.20 -42.50 83.09
C ARG A 281 -0.83 -41.91 82.13
N VAL A 282 -2.14 -42.13 82.29
CA VAL A 282 -3.02 -43.04 83.08
C VAL A 282 -4.41 -42.78 82.45
N ALA A 283 -5.18 -43.82 82.20
CA ALA A 283 -6.59 -43.78 81.75
C ALA A 283 -7.53 -43.58 82.97
N PRO A 284 -8.87 -43.74 82.91
CA PRO A 284 -9.86 -43.78 81.82
C PRO A 284 -10.98 -42.72 82.11
N GLU A 285 -12.17 -42.62 81.50
CA GLU A 285 -13.22 -43.61 81.33
C GLU A 285 -14.43 -42.98 80.58
N THR A 286 -15.08 -43.82 79.75
CA THR A 286 -16.54 -43.92 79.41
C THR A 286 -17.32 -42.67 78.94
N GLU A 287 -18.21 -42.70 77.95
CA GLU A 287 -19.10 -43.75 77.46
C GLU A 287 -19.67 -43.34 76.08
N ASN A 288 -19.96 -44.34 75.25
CA ASN A 288 -20.69 -44.31 73.96
C ASN A 288 -22.22 -44.10 74.17
N PRO A 289 -23.12 -44.18 73.16
CA PRO A 289 -23.06 -43.90 71.71
C PRO A 289 -24.29 -43.11 71.18
N LEU A 290 -24.24 -42.86 69.87
CA LEU A 290 -25.30 -42.60 68.88
C LEU A 290 -26.76 -42.94 69.26
N VAL A 291 -27.65 -41.96 69.05
CA VAL A 291 -28.81 -42.03 68.12
C VAL A 291 -28.83 -40.72 67.31
#